data_AF-A0A7C0W4U8-F1
#
_entry.id   AF-A0A7C0W4U8-F1
#
_cell.length_a   1.000
_cell.length_b   1.000
_cell.length_c   1.000
_cell.angle_alpha   90.00
_cell.angle_beta   90.00
_cell.angle_gamma   90.00
#
_symmetry.space_group_name_H-M   'P 1'
#
loop_
_entity.id
_entity.type
_entity.pdbx_description
1 polymer ?
#
loop_
_entity_poly.entity_id
_entity_poly.type
_entity_poly.pdbx_seq_one_letter_code
_entity_poly.pdbx_strand_id
1 'polypeptide(L)'
;MVIEFFRGSSDSELEAIEQKIRAMIVDGRHTFDAATDALLAGADPIVVGADIRETDRRINETEREVRRELVVHVSVYGAKADLPMVLASMSVAKDAERVGDYAKNIWDLAHAVGQLEAG
;
A
#
# COMPACT_ATOMS: atom_id res chain seq x y z
N MET A 1 21.33 5.23 -30.16
CA MET A 1 21.29 6.55 -29.48
C MET A 1 19.95 6.87 -28.82
N VAL A 2 18.79 6.38 -29.30
CA VAL A 2 17.52 6.54 -28.55
C VAL A 2 17.40 5.54 -27.39
N ILE A 3 17.91 4.31 -27.56
CA ILE A 3 17.79 3.23 -26.56
C ILE A 3 18.68 3.45 -25.31
N GLU A 4 19.82 4.13 -25.43
CA GLU A 4 20.69 4.39 -24.26
C GLU A 4 20.16 5.47 -23.32
N PHE A 5 19.41 6.45 -23.84
CA PHE A 5 18.77 7.48 -23.01
C PHE A 5 17.78 6.87 -22.01
N PHE A 6 17.03 5.86 -22.45
CA PHE A 6 16.04 5.15 -21.64
C PHE A 6 16.70 4.26 -20.56
N ARG A 7 17.92 3.76 -20.79
CA ARG A 7 18.59 2.88 -19.83
C ARG A 7 19.06 3.59 -18.56
N GLY A 8 19.28 4.90 -18.61
CA GLY A 8 19.57 5.71 -17.42
C GLY A 8 18.32 6.14 -16.66
N SER A 9 17.16 6.20 -17.33
CA SER A 9 15.87 6.50 -16.69
C SER A 9 15.25 5.31 -15.99
N SER A 10 15.51 4.08 -16.45
CA SER A 10 14.93 2.86 -15.87
C SER A 10 15.28 2.66 -14.39
N ASP A 11 16.52 2.94 -13.99
CA ASP A 11 16.94 2.76 -12.58
C ASP A 11 16.23 3.78 -11.68
N SER A 12 16.12 5.04 -12.11
CA SER A 12 15.39 6.08 -11.38
C SER A 12 13.89 5.80 -11.30
N GLU A 13 13.29 5.20 -12.33
CA GLU A 13 11.88 4.80 -12.35
C GLU A 13 11.60 3.66 -11.37
N LEU A 14 12.47 2.64 -11.34
CA LEU A 14 12.36 1.52 -10.40
C LEU A 14 12.59 1.96 -8.94
N GLU A 15 13.53 2.87 -8.70
CA GLU A 15 13.72 3.49 -7.39
C GLU A 15 12.45 4.23 -6.93
N ALA A 16 11.79 4.97 -7.83
CA ALA A 16 10.54 5.66 -7.51
C ALA A 16 9.42 4.67 -7.12
N ILE A 17 9.30 3.55 -7.85
CA ILE A 17 8.35 2.48 -7.51
C ILE A 17 8.68 1.87 -6.14
N GLU A 18 9.96 1.62 -5.84
CA GLU A 18 10.38 1.12 -4.54
C GLU A 18 9.97 2.08 -3.41
N GLN A 19 10.16 3.39 -3.60
CA GLN A 19 9.76 4.39 -2.60
C GLN A 19 8.25 4.40 -2.37
N LYS A 20 7.44 4.23 -3.42
CA LYS A 20 5.98 4.10 -3.28
C LYS A 20 5.59 2.86 -2.49
N ILE A 21 6.20 1.71 -2.76
CA ILE A 21 5.96 0.47 -2.00
C ILE A 21 6.36 0.66 -0.52
N ARG A 22 7.50 1.30 -0.24
CA ARG A 22 7.91 1.62 1.14
C ARG A 22 6.89 2.51 1.83
N ALA A 23 6.38 3.53 1.15
CA ALA A 23 5.33 4.40 1.69
C ALA A 23 4.04 3.61 2.01
N MET A 24 3.62 2.70 1.12
CA MET A 24 2.46 1.82 1.37
C MET A 24 2.64 0.96 2.62
N ILE A 25 3.85 0.43 2.87
CA ILE A 25 4.13 -0.37 4.07
C ILE A 25 4.07 0.50 5.34
N VAL A 26 4.61 1.72 5.29
CA VAL A 26 4.56 2.67 6.41
C VAL A 26 3.11 3.05 6.71
N ASP A 27 2.33 3.35 5.68
CA ASP A 27 0.89 3.64 5.78
C ASP A 27 0.11 2.44 6.35
N GLY A 28 0.39 1.23 5.85
CA GLY A 28 -0.21 0.01 6.37
C GLY A 28 0.09 -0.19 7.85
N ARG A 29 1.35 0.01 8.27
CA ARG A 29 1.75 -0.04 9.68
C ARG A 29 0.99 0.98 10.53
N HIS A 30 0.87 2.22 10.04
CA HIS A 30 0.12 3.28 10.71
C HIS A 30 -1.35 2.88 10.95
N THR A 31 -2.03 2.38 9.91
CA THR A 31 -3.42 1.91 10.05
C THR A 31 -3.55 0.71 10.98
N PHE A 32 -2.59 -0.21 10.95
CA PHE A 32 -2.58 -1.38 11.81
C PHE A 32 -2.43 -1.00 13.29
N ASP A 33 -1.50 -0.10 13.60
CA ASP A 33 -1.28 0.40 14.96
C ASP A 33 -2.56 1.12 15.45
N ALA A 34 -3.13 2.03 14.67
CA ALA A 34 -4.34 2.77 15.03
C ALA A 34 -5.57 1.86 15.23
N ALA A 35 -5.76 0.86 14.37
CA ALA A 35 -6.85 -0.10 14.50
C ALA A 35 -6.69 -1.00 15.73
N THR A 36 -5.46 -1.43 16.01
CA THR A 36 -5.15 -2.28 17.16
C THR A 36 -5.29 -1.51 18.47
N ASP A 37 -4.87 -0.25 18.52
CA ASP A 37 -5.06 0.63 19.67
C ASP A 37 -6.54 0.87 19.97
N ALA A 38 -7.37 1.01 18.92
CA ALA A 38 -8.82 1.12 19.08
C ALA A 38 -9.46 -0.17 19.61
N LEU A 39 -8.94 -1.34 19.23
CA LEU A 39 -9.46 -2.62 19.68
C LEU A 39 -8.98 -3.01 21.08
N LEU A 40 -7.72 -2.74 21.41
CA LEU A 40 -7.05 -3.31 22.59
C LEU A 40 -6.64 -2.29 23.66
N ALA A 41 -6.38 -1.04 23.26
CA ALA A 41 -5.80 -0.02 24.13
C ALA A 41 -6.79 1.09 24.51
N GLY A 42 -8.05 1.00 24.07
CA GLY A 42 -9.13 1.91 24.45
C GLY A 42 -9.14 3.24 23.70
N ALA A 43 -8.45 3.35 22.56
CA ALA A 43 -8.66 4.49 21.66
C ALA A 43 -10.09 4.47 21.10
N ASP A 44 -10.73 5.62 20.97
CA ASP A 44 -12.11 5.70 20.45
C ASP A 44 -12.13 5.31 18.96
N PRO A 45 -12.80 4.20 18.57
CA PRO A 45 -12.88 3.78 17.16
C PRO A 45 -13.52 4.85 16.27
N ILE A 46 -14.41 5.70 16.79
CA ILE A 46 -15.03 6.79 16.03
C ILE A 46 -13.99 7.83 15.63
N VAL A 47 -13.07 8.16 16.54
CA VAL A 47 -12.05 9.20 16.33
C VAL A 47 -11.02 8.75 15.30
N VAL A 48 -10.50 7.52 15.40
CA VAL A 48 -9.44 7.03 14.50
C VAL A 48 -9.96 6.56 13.13
N GLY A 49 -11.26 6.30 13.00
CA GLY A 49 -11.81 5.66 11.81
C GLY A 49 -11.68 6.49 10.53
N ALA A 50 -11.72 7.83 10.62
CA ALA A 50 -11.54 8.69 9.45
C ALA A 50 -10.13 8.56 8.86
N ASP A 51 -9.11 8.56 9.71
CA ASP A 51 -7.71 8.44 9.34
C ASP A 51 -7.37 7.06 8.76
N ILE A 52 -7.91 5.99 9.37
CA ILE A 52 -7.74 4.62 8.87
C ILE A 52 -8.31 4.47 7.45
N ARG A 53 -9.55 4.95 7.21
CA ARG A 53 -10.18 4.87 5.88
C ARG A 53 -9.45 5.71 4.84
N GLU A 54 -8.98 6.89 5.22
CA GLU A 54 -8.24 7.76 4.31
C GLU A 54 -6.87 7.19 3.94
N THR A 55 -6.16 6.60 4.91
CA THR A 55 -4.88 5.94 4.66
C THR A 55 -5.06 4.67 3.82
N ASP A 56 -6.08 3.85 4.09
CA ASP A 56 -6.45 2.69 3.25
C ASP A 56 -6.75 3.10 1.79
N ARG A 57 -7.47 4.21 1.58
CA ARG A 57 -7.72 4.77 0.24
C ARG A 57 -6.41 5.16 -0.45
N ARG A 58 -5.48 5.82 0.27
CA ARG A 58 -4.16 6.21 -0.26
C ARG A 58 -3.32 5.00 -0.65
N ILE A 59 -3.32 3.94 0.16
CA ILE A 59 -2.62 2.68 -0.15
C ILE A 59 -3.20 2.08 -1.45
N ASN A 60 -4.52 2.00 -1.56
CA ASN A 60 -5.22 1.48 -2.75
C ASN A 60 -4.91 2.28 -4.02
N GLU A 61 -4.81 3.60 -3.93
CA GLU A 61 -4.44 4.46 -5.06
C GLU A 61 -2.97 4.25 -5.47
N THR A 62 -2.07 4.22 -4.48
CA THR A 62 -0.64 3.98 -4.70
C THR A 62 -0.38 2.61 -5.32
N GLU A 63 -1.12 1.58 -4.91
CA GLU A 63 -1.07 0.22 -5.46
C GLU A 63 -1.37 0.21 -6.98
N ARG A 64 -2.42 0.93 -7.38
CA ARG A 64 -2.82 1.05 -8.79
C ARG A 64 -1.79 1.81 -9.61
N GLU A 65 -1.19 2.85 -9.03
CA GLU A 65 -0.10 3.59 -9.66
C GLU A 65 1.14 2.71 -9.86
N VAL A 66 1.59 2.00 -8.81
CA VAL A 66 2.73 1.09 -8.86
C VAL A 66 2.51 0.02 -9.93
N ARG A 67 1.34 -0.61 -9.98
CA ARG A 67 1.02 -1.58 -11.04
C ARG A 67 1.11 -0.96 -12.44
N ARG A 68 0.58 0.25 -12.62
CA ARG A 68 0.61 0.94 -13.91
C ARG A 68 2.05 1.22 -14.35
N GLU A 69 2.87 1.74 -13.45
CA GLU A 69 4.28 2.08 -13.72
C GLU A 69 5.11 0.83 -14.03
N LEU A 70 4.91 -0.27 -13.30
CA LEU A 70 5.54 -1.56 -13.57
C LEU A 70 5.17 -2.13 -14.95
N VAL A 71 3.90 -2.01 -15.37
CA VAL A 71 3.49 -2.43 -16.72
C VAL A 71 4.11 -1.55 -17.79
N VAL A 72 4.18 -0.23 -17.56
CA VAL A 72 4.85 0.71 -18.49
C VAL A 72 6.33 0.34 -18.63
N HIS A 73 7.03 0.08 -17.52
CA HIS A 73 8.43 -0.33 -17.52
C HIS A 73 8.66 -1.55 -18.43
N VAL A 74 7.93 -2.64 -18.22
CA VAL A 74 8.09 -3.86 -19.03
C VAL A 74 7.73 -3.62 -20.50
N SER A 75 6.76 -2.74 -20.77
CA SER A 75 6.33 -2.42 -22.13
C SER A 75 7.39 -1.61 -22.90
N VAL A 76 8.16 -0.75 -22.23
CA VAL A 76 9.19 0.10 -22.83
C VAL A 76 10.53 -0.63 -22.93
N TYR A 77 10.96 -1.29 -21.86
CA TYR A 77 12.31 -1.88 -21.75
C TYR A 77 12.38 -3.37 -22.13
N GLY A 78 11.22 -4.02 -22.24
CA GLY A 78 11.09 -5.43 -22.58
C GLY A 78 11.25 -6.37 -21.37
N ALA A 79 10.68 -7.56 -21.50
CA ALA A 79 10.47 -8.48 -20.38
C ALA A 79 11.66 -9.40 -20.02
N LYS A 80 12.84 -9.27 -20.65
CA LYS A 80 13.87 -10.33 -20.53
C LYS A 80 14.68 -10.30 -19.23
N ALA A 81 15.10 -9.13 -18.76
CA ALA A 81 15.91 -9.03 -17.54
C ALA A 81 15.03 -8.74 -16.30
N ASP A 82 14.03 -7.88 -16.46
CA ASP A 82 13.36 -7.25 -15.31
C ASP A 82 12.02 -7.90 -14.96
N LEU A 83 11.49 -8.81 -15.79
CA LEU A 83 10.16 -9.39 -15.57
C LEU A 83 10.02 -10.10 -14.22
N PRO A 84 10.97 -10.93 -13.74
CA PRO A 84 10.85 -11.55 -12.42
C PRO A 84 10.74 -10.51 -11.29
N MET A 85 11.54 -9.44 -11.35
CA MET A 85 11.53 -8.36 -10.37
C MET A 85 10.22 -7.56 -10.43
N VAL A 86 9.71 -7.29 -11.63
CA VAL A 86 8.43 -6.60 -11.82
C VAL A 86 7.28 -7.42 -11.23
N LEU A 87 7.24 -8.72 -11.51
CA LEU A 87 6.21 -9.61 -10.93
C LEU A 87 6.32 -9.69 -9.41
N ALA A 88 7.53 -9.77 -8.87
CA ALA A 88 7.75 -9.72 -7.43
C ALA A 88 7.26 -8.40 -6.81
N SER A 89 7.55 -7.27 -7.46
CA SER A 89 7.12 -5.94 -7.02
C SER A 89 5.59 -5.78 -7.05
N MET A 90 4.91 -6.34 -8.06
CA MET A 90 3.45 -6.39 -8.10
C MET A 90 2.86 -7.20 -6.94
N SER A 91 3.47 -8.34 -6.61
CA SER A 91 3.03 -9.16 -5.46
C SER A 91 3.22 -8.41 -4.15
N VAL A 92 4.39 -7.78 -3.94
CA VAL A 92 4.67 -7.00 -2.72
C VAL A 92 3.72 -5.81 -2.59
N ALA A 93 3.44 -5.08 -3.68
CA ALA A 93 2.48 -3.98 -3.65
C ALA A 93 1.07 -4.46 -3.27
N LYS A 94 0.63 -5.62 -3.79
CA LYS A 94 -0.65 -6.20 -3.40
C LYS A 94 -0.65 -6.64 -1.94
N ASP A 95 0.42 -7.27 -1.46
CA ASP A 95 0.51 -7.67 -0.06
C ASP A 95 0.50 -6.46 0.89
N ALA A 96 1.14 -5.35 0.52
CA ALA A 96 1.07 -4.09 1.26
C ALA A 96 -0.35 -3.51 1.32
N GLU A 97 -1.10 -3.56 0.21
CA GLU A 97 -2.52 -3.17 0.22
C GLU A 97 -3.38 -4.06 1.12
N ARG A 98 -3.13 -5.38 1.13
CA ARG A 98 -3.86 -6.30 2.02
C ARG A 98 -3.64 -5.99 3.49
N VAL A 99 -2.47 -5.48 3.87
CA VAL A 99 -2.22 -5.03 5.26
C VAL A 99 -3.18 -3.90 5.64
N GLY A 100 -3.41 -2.93 4.73
CA GLY A 100 -4.40 -1.87 4.93
C GLY A 100 -5.82 -2.40 5.08
N ASP A 101 -6.23 -3.31 4.19
CA ASP A 101 -7.54 -3.98 4.27
C ASP A 101 -7.72 -4.73 5.60
N TYR A 102 -6.71 -5.46 6.06
CA TYR A 102 -6.77 -6.18 7.33
C TYR A 102 -6.82 -5.23 8.53
N ALA A 103 -6.07 -4.12 8.51
CA ALA A 103 -6.14 -3.10 9.54
C ALA A 103 -7.54 -2.48 9.62
N LYS A 104 -8.17 -2.21 8.47
CA LYS A 104 -9.56 -1.75 8.40
C LYS A 104 -10.54 -2.77 8.99
N ASN A 105 -10.37 -4.06 8.70
CA ASN A 105 -11.21 -5.11 9.30
C ASN A 105 -11.06 -5.18 10.83
N ILE A 106 -9.85 -4.96 11.37
CA ILE A 106 -9.62 -4.86 12.83
C ILE A 106 -10.37 -3.65 13.40
N TRP A 107 -10.32 -2.51 12.71
CA TRP A 107 -11.06 -1.33 13.11
C TRP A 107 -12.59 -1.54 13.06
N ASP A 108 -13.11 -2.19 12.02
CA ASP A 108 -14.54 -2.52 11.90
C ASP A 108 -15.00 -3.35 13.11
N LEU A 109 -14.17 -4.29 13.56
CA LEU A 109 -14.42 -5.07 14.78
C LEU A 109 -14.41 -4.18 16.03
N ALA A 110 -13.41 -3.32 16.19
CA ALA A 110 -13.34 -2.40 17.33
C ALA A 110 -14.57 -1.49 17.41
N HIS A 111 -15.00 -0.96 16.26
CA HIS A 111 -16.18 -0.12 16.16
C HIS A 111 -17.47 -0.88 16.52
N ALA A 112 -17.63 -2.12 16.06
CA ALA A 112 -18.78 -2.95 16.39
C ALA A 112 -18.85 -3.29 17.89
N VAL A 113 -17.71 -3.62 18.52
CA VAL A 113 -17.63 -3.90 19.97
C VAL A 113 -17.99 -2.65 20.78
N GLY A 114 -17.44 -1.49 20.43
CA GLY A 114 -17.76 -0.24 21.13
C GLY A 114 -19.24 0.15 21.06
N GLN A 115 -19.94 -0.19 19.97
CA GLN A 115 -21.40 0.01 19.87
C GLN A 115 -22.20 -0.93 20.79
N LEU A 116 -21.72 -2.15 21.02
CA LEU A 116 -22.37 -3.12 21.91
C LEU A 116 -22.23 -2.74 23.38
N GLU A 117 -21.08 -2.16 23.78
CA GLU A 117 -20.86 -1.71 25.17
C GLU A 117 -21.59 -0.41 25.52
N ALA A 118 -21.94 0.40 24.51
CA ALA A 118 -22.65 1.66 24.69
C ALA A 118 -24.19 1.52 24.78
N GLY A 119 -24.74 0.33 24.48
CA GLY A 119 -26.18 0.02 24.52
C GLY A 119 -26.58 -0.74 25.78
#